data_AF-A0A832R2D3-F1
#
_entry.id   AF-A0A832R2D3-F1
#
_cell.length_a   1.000
_cell.length_b   1.000
_cell.length_c   1.000
_cell.angle_alpha   90.00
_cell.angle_beta   90.00
_cell.angle_gamma   90.00
#
_symmetry.space_group_name_H-M   'P 1'
#
loop_
_entity.id
_entity.type
_entity.pdbx_description
1 polymer ?
#
loop_
_entity_poly.entity_id
_entity_poly.type
_entity_poly.pdbx_seq_one_letter_code
_entity_poly.pdbx_strand_id
1 'polypeptide(L)'
;MKKFKFNSLLILMAGLMMACGTNNKSINDMQQSGNITEKVVAETITELKDSLGDSFTFRIERGVKQVAELWRESDGSQDDFVQFCKSSFVAEDDQLELLYSTLERNFEIISGYYHKMNVELKMPLQLVGPDITPVDMMFGSYSASSHLTEDLYSNKIAFLTALNFPFYSLSEKTELGENWSRREWAYARMGDRFTSRVPSDIQQHISKTMTEADTYISDYNIFMDKLRSDEDIQLFPDNMKLISHWGLRDELKSNYADSDNGLEKQRMIYRVMERIIDQSIPTQVINRGDYNWNPYSNEIFDNGEKIEITPEETGRYEVFIKNFQAVSQLDPYSPHYKTQLDRSFDGTMEILKKDVENLFTQLVSSQQVKEVAALIESRLGRKLEPFDIWYNGFGSDKSMGEEELNAITSRKYPNAAALEADLPNILVKLGWTTEKAAEISSLITVDASRGAGHAWGSRMRNDLARLRTRIGENGMDYKGYNIAIHEFGHNVEQTITMNDVDFYMLSGVPNTAFTEA
;
A
#
# COMPACT_ATOMS: atom_id res chain seq x y z
N MET A 1 -45.66 47.28 -23.31
CA MET A 1 -45.25 46.16 -24.20
C MET A 1 -44.66 45.04 -23.35
N LYS A 2 -45.18 43.83 -23.56
CA LYS A 2 -44.62 42.49 -23.27
C LYS A 2 -43.96 42.22 -21.90
N LYS A 3 -44.74 41.47 -21.09
CA LYS A 3 -44.33 40.47 -20.10
C LYS A 3 -43.30 39.49 -20.69
N PHE A 4 -42.24 39.15 -19.96
CA PHE A 4 -41.66 37.78 -19.98
C PHE A 4 -40.64 37.56 -18.84
N LYS A 5 -40.83 36.44 -18.14
CA LYS A 5 -39.88 35.61 -17.34
C LYS A 5 -39.42 36.11 -15.96
N PHE A 6 -40.23 35.75 -14.94
CA PHE A 6 -39.78 35.57 -13.54
C PHE A 6 -39.85 34.09 -13.11
N ASN A 7 -39.81 33.14 -14.05
CA ASN A 7 -39.98 31.69 -13.78
C ASN A 7 -38.72 30.84 -14.04
N SER A 8 -37.56 31.43 -14.26
CA SER A 8 -36.32 30.66 -14.55
C SER A 8 -35.37 30.53 -13.36
N LEU A 9 -35.65 31.17 -12.22
CA LEU A 9 -34.75 31.11 -11.05
C LEU A 9 -35.20 30.10 -9.98
N LEU A 10 -36.48 29.70 -9.95
CA LEU A 10 -36.96 28.69 -9.00
C LEU A 10 -36.72 27.24 -9.44
N ILE A 11 -36.46 26.99 -10.73
CA ILE A 11 -36.21 25.63 -11.24
C ILE A 11 -34.74 25.21 -11.00
N LEU A 12 -33.81 26.16 -10.88
CA LEU A 12 -32.40 25.86 -10.57
C LEU A 12 -32.16 25.51 -9.10
N MET A 13 -33.04 25.96 -8.20
CA MET A 13 -32.92 25.72 -6.75
C MET A 13 -33.64 24.45 -6.28
N ALA A 14 -34.57 23.91 -7.09
CA ALA A 14 -35.19 22.61 -6.87
C ALA A 14 -34.32 21.43 -7.38
N GLY A 15 -33.36 21.68 -8.28
CA GLY A 15 -32.43 20.66 -8.78
C GLY A 15 -31.28 20.29 -7.83
N LEU A 16 -30.97 21.18 -6.86
CA LEU A 16 -29.87 20.98 -5.91
C LEU A 16 -30.29 20.26 -4.61
N MET A 17 -31.59 20.09 -4.35
CA MET A 17 -32.08 19.31 -3.20
C MET A 17 -32.41 17.84 -3.53
N MET A 18 -32.37 17.43 -4.80
CA MET A 18 -32.44 16.00 -5.18
C MET A 18 -31.08 15.31 -5.21
N ALA A 19 -29.97 16.04 -5.05
CA ALA A 19 -28.61 15.48 -5.00
C ALA A 19 -28.13 15.10 -3.58
N CYS A 20 -28.92 15.38 -2.54
CA CYS A 20 -28.62 15.03 -1.15
C CYS A 20 -29.42 13.82 -0.62
N GLY A 21 -30.00 13.01 -1.51
CA GLY A 21 -30.77 11.82 -1.17
C GLY A 21 -30.06 10.47 -1.39
N THR A 22 -28.81 10.46 -1.87
CA THR A 22 -28.13 9.22 -2.30
C THR A 22 -27.37 8.47 -1.20
N ASN A 23 -27.15 9.06 -0.02
CA ASN A 23 -26.43 8.38 1.06
C ASN A 23 -27.22 7.26 1.79
N ASN A 24 -28.51 7.09 1.50
CA ASN A 24 -29.30 5.97 2.06
C ASN A 24 -29.41 4.76 1.13
N LYS A 25 -28.85 4.80 -0.09
CA LYS A 25 -28.89 3.64 -1.01
C LYS A 25 -27.83 2.59 -0.71
N SER A 26 -26.64 2.98 -0.23
CA SER A 26 -25.52 2.04 -0.03
C SER A 26 -25.66 1.13 1.19
N ILE A 27 -26.49 1.48 2.17
CA ILE A 27 -26.77 0.62 3.34
C ILE A 27 -27.82 -0.47 3.00
N ASN A 28 -28.72 -0.21 2.04
CA ASN A 28 -29.75 -1.17 1.63
C ASN A 28 -29.24 -2.31 0.73
N ASP A 29 -28.10 -2.14 0.08
CA ASP A 29 -27.51 -3.19 -0.79
C ASP A 29 -27.03 -4.41 0.01
N MET A 30 -26.65 -4.21 1.28
CA MET A 30 -26.30 -5.28 2.19
C MET A 30 -27.52 -6.12 2.62
N GLN A 31 -28.73 -5.56 2.53
CA GLN A 31 -29.99 -6.30 2.72
C GLN A 31 -30.42 -7.09 1.48
N GLN A 32 -29.70 -6.99 0.35
CA GLN A 32 -29.96 -7.77 -0.87
C GLN A 32 -29.06 -9.02 -1.01
N SER A 33 -28.30 -9.41 0.02
CA SER A 33 -27.74 -10.76 0.05
C SER A 33 -28.87 -11.77 0.29
N GLY A 34 -29.13 -12.66 -0.67
CA GLY A 34 -30.06 -13.77 -0.48
C GLY A 34 -31.28 -13.83 -1.42
N ASN A 35 -31.17 -13.39 -2.68
CA ASN A 35 -32.21 -13.70 -3.67
C ASN A 35 -32.25 -15.21 -4.00
N ILE A 36 -31.13 -15.93 -3.81
CA ILE A 36 -31.06 -17.38 -4.07
C ILE A 36 -31.27 -18.14 -2.77
N THR A 37 -32.30 -19.00 -2.74
CA THR A 37 -32.59 -19.83 -1.56
C THR A 37 -31.69 -21.06 -1.50
N GLU A 38 -31.43 -21.57 -0.29
CA GLU A 38 -30.69 -22.82 -0.08
C GLU A 38 -31.29 -24.00 -0.87
N LYS A 39 -32.62 -24.02 -1.01
CA LYS A 39 -33.33 -25.03 -1.80
C LYS A 39 -32.90 -24.98 -3.27
N VAL A 40 -32.90 -23.80 -3.89
CA VAL A 40 -32.49 -23.64 -5.29
C VAL A 40 -31.01 -24.00 -5.48
N VAL A 41 -30.15 -23.64 -4.53
CA VAL A 41 -28.74 -24.05 -4.56
C VAL A 41 -28.62 -25.58 -4.56
N ALA A 42 -29.31 -26.28 -3.65
CA ALA A 42 -29.27 -27.73 -3.54
C ALA A 42 -29.83 -28.44 -4.78
N GLU A 43 -30.94 -27.93 -5.34
CA GLU A 43 -31.53 -28.45 -6.58
C GLU A 43 -30.58 -28.26 -7.77
N THR A 44 -29.98 -27.07 -7.91
CA THR A 44 -29.00 -26.78 -9.00
C THR A 44 -27.78 -27.69 -8.92
N ILE A 45 -27.23 -27.90 -7.72
CA ILE A 45 -26.11 -28.82 -7.49
C ILE A 45 -26.49 -30.24 -7.91
N THR A 46 -27.69 -30.70 -7.51
CA THR A 46 -28.17 -32.05 -7.83
C THR A 46 -28.30 -32.21 -9.35
N GLU A 47 -28.92 -31.26 -10.04
CA GLU A 47 -29.09 -31.32 -11.50
C GLU A 47 -27.76 -31.31 -12.26
N LEU A 48 -26.77 -30.53 -11.80
CA LEU A 48 -25.43 -30.54 -12.39
C LEU A 48 -24.70 -31.86 -12.16
N LYS A 49 -24.81 -32.44 -10.96
CA LYS A 49 -24.21 -33.76 -10.65
C LYS A 49 -24.86 -34.88 -11.46
N ASP A 50 -26.19 -34.86 -11.58
CA ASP A 50 -26.93 -35.85 -12.37
C ASP A 50 -26.58 -35.79 -13.87
N SER A 51 -26.25 -34.60 -14.39
CA SER A 51 -25.91 -34.42 -15.81
C SER A 51 -24.44 -34.63 -16.14
N LEU A 52 -23.51 -34.32 -15.24
CA LEU A 52 -22.06 -34.36 -15.47
C LEU A 52 -21.35 -35.52 -14.76
N GLY A 53 -21.98 -36.13 -13.75
CA GLY A 53 -21.43 -37.21 -12.95
C GLY A 53 -20.64 -36.75 -11.71
N ASP A 54 -20.32 -37.73 -10.85
CA ASP A 54 -19.74 -37.47 -9.51
C ASP A 54 -18.31 -36.91 -9.53
N SER A 55 -17.57 -37.08 -10.62
CA SER A 55 -16.18 -36.62 -10.77
C SER A 55 -16.02 -35.10 -10.57
N PHE A 56 -17.09 -34.32 -10.79
CA PHE A 56 -17.07 -32.86 -10.68
C PHE A 56 -17.70 -32.33 -9.40
N THR A 57 -18.15 -33.21 -8.50
CA THR A 57 -18.91 -32.87 -7.29
C THR A 57 -18.28 -31.75 -6.49
N PHE A 58 -16.97 -31.82 -6.25
CA PHE A 58 -16.25 -30.82 -5.47
C PHE A 58 -16.37 -29.40 -6.07
N ARG A 59 -16.14 -29.26 -7.39
CA ARG A 59 -16.21 -27.97 -8.10
C ARG A 59 -17.65 -27.47 -8.19
N ILE A 60 -18.61 -28.36 -8.51
CA ILE A 60 -20.03 -28.01 -8.60
C ILE A 60 -20.51 -27.45 -7.27
N GLU A 61 -20.27 -28.18 -6.17
CA GLU A 61 -20.78 -27.78 -4.86
C GLU A 61 -20.19 -26.46 -4.39
N ARG A 62 -18.87 -26.24 -4.56
CA ARG A 62 -18.24 -24.97 -4.15
C ARG A 62 -18.62 -23.82 -5.06
N GLY A 63 -18.51 -24.01 -6.37
CA GLY A 63 -18.77 -22.96 -7.35
C GLY A 63 -20.21 -22.45 -7.29
N VAL A 64 -21.20 -23.36 -7.24
CA VAL A 64 -22.62 -22.97 -7.17
C VAL A 64 -22.94 -22.23 -5.87
N LYS A 65 -22.39 -22.67 -4.72
CA LYS A 65 -22.56 -21.98 -3.44
C LYS A 65 -21.94 -20.58 -3.46
N GLN A 66 -20.71 -20.45 -3.95
CA GLN A 66 -20.01 -19.17 -4.03
C GLN A 66 -20.74 -18.18 -4.95
N VAL A 67 -21.24 -18.63 -6.10
CA VAL A 67 -22.06 -17.79 -6.98
C VAL A 67 -23.34 -17.36 -6.27
N ALA A 68 -24.04 -18.26 -5.57
CA ALA A 68 -25.27 -17.94 -4.85
C ALA A 68 -25.05 -16.89 -3.74
N GLU A 69 -23.94 -16.98 -3.00
CA GLU A 69 -23.56 -16.01 -1.96
C GLU A 69 -23.30 -14.60 -2.51
N LEU A 70 -22.87 -14.49 -3.77
CA LEU A 70 -22.52 -13.23 -4.43
C LEU A 70 -23.64 -12.67 -5.32
N TRP A 71 -24.68 -13.47 -5.58
CA TRP A 71 -25.80 -13.14 -6.47
C TRP A 71 -26.80 -12.19 -5.80
N ARG A 72 -27.10 -11.08 -6.47
CA ARG A 72 -28.07 -10.05 -6.05
C ARG A 72 -29.27 -10.05 -6.97
N GLU A 73 -30.34 -9.38 -6.56
CA GLU A 73 -31.56 -9.22 -7.38
C GLU A 73 -31.26 -8.57 -8.75
N SER A 74 -30.29 -7.65 -8.80
CA SER A 74 -29.86 -6.98 -10.04
C SER A 74 -29.18 -7.90 -11.04
N ASP A 75 -28.74 -9.09 -10.62
CA ASP A 75 -28.10 -10.07 -11.50
C ASP A 75 -29.10 -10.98 -12.21
N GLY A 76 -30.32 -11.09 -11.70
CA GLY A 76 -31.36 -11.95 -12.28
C GLY A 76 -32.16 -12.70 -11.22
N SER A 77 -33.20 -13.37 -11.69
CA SER A 77 -34.06 -14.23 -10.89
C SER A 77 -33.35 -15.53 -10.47
N GLN A 78 -34.02 -16.33 -9.63
CA GLN A 78 -33.55 -17.68 -9.30
C GLN A 78 -33.43 -18.56 -10.54
N ASP A 79 -34.36 -18.45 -11.49
CA ASP A 79 -34.29 -19.20 -12.75
C ASP A 79 -33.07 -18.79 -13.59
N ASP A 80 -32.75 -17.49 -13.64
CA ASP A 80 -31.55 -17.00 -14.32
C ASP A 80 -30.26 -17.54 -13.68
N PHE A 81 -30.22 -17.63 -12.34
CA PHE A 81 -29.12 -18.26 -11.62
C PHE A 81 -28.96 -19.75 -11.97
N VAL A 82 -30.06 -20.52 -11.98
CA VAL A 82 -30.01 -21.95 -12.35
C VAL A 82 -29.50 -22.11 -13.78
N GLN A 83 -30.06 -21.34 -14.73
CA GLN A 83 -29.64 -21.39 -16.13
C GLN A 83 -28.18 -20.97 -16.32
N PHE A 84 -27.73 -19.95 -15.60
CA PHE A 84 -26.34 -19.52 -15.62
C PHE A 84 -25.41 -20.66 -15.17
N CYS A 85 -25.67 -21.26 -14.01
CA CYS A 85 -24.86 -22.36 -13.49
C CYS A 85 -24.79 -23.55 -14.47
N LYS A 86 -25.93 -23.92 -15.08
CA LYS A 86 -26.00 -25.05 -16.02
C LYS A 86 -25.30 -24.78 -17.35
N SER A 87 -25.35 -23.55 -17.84
CA SER A 87 -24.74 -23.17 -19.12
C SER A 87 -23.26 -22.77 -19.02
N SER A 88 -22.82 -22.36 -17.84
CA SER A 88 -21.50 -21.74 -17.64
C SER A 88 -20.51 -22.64 -16.89
N PHE A 89 -20.95 -23.78 -16.33
CA PHE A 89 -20.04 -24.74 -15.72
C PHE A 89 -19.24 -25.50 -16.80
N VAL A 90 -17.93 -25.51 -16.64
CA VAL A 90 -16.99 -26.20 -17.53
C VAL A 90 -16.50 -27.48 -16.84
N ALA A 91 -16.85 -28.62 -17.43
CA ALA A 91 -16.51 -29.95 -16.91
C ALA A 91 -15.16 -30.45 -17.45
N GLU A 92 -14.96 -30.39 -18.77
CA GLU A 92 -13.76 -30.95 -19.42
C GLU A 92 -12.49 -30.16 -19.10
N ASP A 93 -11.40 -30.86 -18.74
CA ASP A 93 -10.14 -30.27 -18.31
C ASP A 93 -9.51 -29.33 -19.36
N ASP A 94 -9.52 -29.72 -20.64
CA ASP A 94 -8.97 -28.89 -21.72
C ASP A 94 -9.77 -27.59 -21.91
N GLN A 95 -11.09 -27.65 -21.73
CA GLN A 95 -11.95 -26.46 -21.81
C GLN A 95 -11.77 -25.56 -20.58
N LEU A 96 -11.52 -26.17 -19.41
CA LEU A 96 -11.24 -25.44 -18.19
C LEU A 96 -9.91 -24.69 -18.27
N GLU A 97 -8.86 -25.30 -18.82
CA GLU A 97 -7.56 -24.65 -19.07
C GLU A 97 -7.70 -23.52 -20.11
N LEU A 98 -8.52 -23.73 -21.15
CA LEU A 98 -8.83 -22.67 -22.12
C LEU A 98 -9.57 -21.50 -21.46
N LEU A 99 -10.54 -21.78 -20.59
CA LEU A 99 -11.23 -20.75 -19.81
C LEU A 99 -10.24 -20.01 -18.90
N TYR A 100 -9.39 -20.74 -18.17
CA TYR A 100 -8.39 -20.18 -17.29
C TYR A 100 -7.46 -19.22 -18.03
N SER A 101 -6.81 -19.69 -19.11
CA SER A 101 -5.86 -18.89 -19.89
C SER A 101 -6.51 -17.65 -20.50
N THR A 102 -7.77 -17.76 -20.92
CA THR A 102 -8.55 -16.61 -21.43
C THR A 102 -8.83 -15.59 -20.33
N LEU A 103 -9.27 -16.04 -19.14
CA LEU A 103 -9.52 -15.18 -17.99
C LEU A 103 -8.23 -14.51 -17.52
N GLU A 104 -7.16 -15.29 -17.35
CA GLU A 104 -5.87 -14.81 -16.87
C GLU A 104 -5.32 -13.70 -17.75
N ARG A 105 -5.23 -13.93 -19.06
CA ARG A 105 -4.75 -12.93 -20.02
C ARG A 105 -5.56 -11.63 -19.93
N ASN A 106 -6.88 -11.72 -19.86
CA ASN A 106 -7.73 -10.53 -19.82
C ASN A 106 -7.63 -9.80 -18.47
N PHE A 107 -7.49 -10.54 -17.36
CA PHE A 107 -7.27 -9.94 -16.05
C PHE A 107 -5.90 -9.26 -15.95
N GLU A 108 -4.86 -9.82 -16.56
CA GLU A 108 -3.55 -9.18 -16.68
C GLU A 108 -3.67 -7.83 -17.40
N ILE A 109 -4.31 -7.82 -18.58
CA ILE A 109 -4.53 -6.59 -19.37
C ILE A 109 -5.28 -5.54 -18.53
N ILE A 110 -6.41 -5.92 -17.93
CA ILE A 110 -7.23 -5.02 -17.12
C ILE A 110 -6.40 -4.45 -15.96
N SER A 111 -5.75 -5.32 -15.18
CA SER A 111 -4.95 -4.91 -14.02
C SER A 111 -3.80 -3.97 -14.42
N GLY A 112 -3.09 -4.28 -15.51
CA GLY A 112 -2.00 -3.45 -16.02
C GLY A 112 -2.43 -2.05 -16.42
N TYR A 113 -3.48 -1.93 -17.25
CA TYR A 113 -3.92 -0.62 -17.73
C TYR A 113 -4.56 0.26 -16.64
N TYR A 114 -5.33 -0.32 -15.72
CA TYR A 114 -5.85 0.44 -14.58
C TYR A 114 -4.74 0.87 -13.62
N HIS A 115 -3.75 0.01 -13.38
CA HIS A 115 -2.59 0.37 -12.59
C HIS A 115 -1.81 1.52 -13.24
N LYS A 116 -1.57 1.45 -14.55
CA LYS A 116 -0.91 2.52 -15.30
C LYS A 116 -1.66 3.84 -15.18
N MET A 117 -2.99 3.84 -15.35
CA MET A 117 -3.80 5.04 -15.10
C MET A 117 -3.63 5.55 -13.67
N ASN A 118 -3.65 4.68 -12.67
CA ASN A 118 -3.49 5.07 -11.27
C ASN A 118 -2.13 5.75 -11.02
N VAL A 119 -1.05 5.17 -11.56
CA VAL A 119 0.29 5.72 -11.41
C VAL A 119 0.40 7.08 -12.08
N GLU A 120 0.02 7.19 -13.35
CA GLU A 120 0.14 8.44 -14.13
C GLU A 120 -0.69 9.58 -13.51
N LEU A 121 -1.90 9.30 -13.00
CA LEU A 121 -2.74 10.30 -12.33
C LEU A 121 -2.16 10.75 -10.97
N LYS A 122 -1.32 9.93 -10.33
CA LYS A 122 -0.67 10.24 -9.04
C LYS A 122 0.72 10.85 -9.18
N MET A 123 1.32 10.84 -10.38
CA MET A 123 2.66 11.39 -10.60
C MET A 123 2.81 12.84 -10.08
N PRO A 124 1.87 13.77 -10.31
CA PRO A 124 1.99 15.15 -9.80
C PRO A 124 2.12 15.23 -8.27
N LEU A 125 1.46 14.32 -7.54
CA LEU A 125 1.47 14.26 -6.08
C LEU A 125 2.73 13.61 -5.51
N GLN A 126 3.40 12.79 -6.31
CA GLN A 126 4.39 11.82 -5.83
C GLN A 126 5.81 12.11 -6.31
N LEU A 127 5.94 12.73 -7.50
CA LEU A 127 7.22 13.02 -8.15
C LEU A 127 7.54 14.51 -8.09
N VAL A 128 8.83 14.83 -8.01
CA VAL A 128 9.32 16.22 -7.98
C VAL A 128 8.77 16.99 -9.20
N GLY A 129 8.23 18.18 -8.94
CA GLY A 129 7.60 19.02 -9.95
C GLY A 129 7.02 20.30 -9.34
N PRO A 130 6.18 21.05 -10.09
CA PRO A 130 5.50 22.26 -9.61
C PRO A 130 4.68 22.04 -8.32
N ASP A 131 4.23 23.08 -7.63
CA ASP A 131 3.36 22.90 -6.45
C ASP A 131 2.09 22.08 -6.78
N ILE A 132 1.70 21.20 -5.84
CA ILE A 132 0.48 20.39 -5.96
C ILE A 132 -0.73 21.31 -6.01
N THR A 133 -1.53 21.20 -7.06
CA THR A 133 -2.77 21.97 -7.20
C THR A 133 -3.98 21.23 -6.63
N PRO A 134 -5.10 21.92 -6.34
CA PRO A 134 -6.35 21.26 -5.98
C PRO A 134 -6.84 20.26 -7.05
N VAL A 135 -6.53 20.50 -8.33
CA VAL A 135 -6.91 19.59 -9.42
C VAL A 135 -6.06 18.32 -9.40
N ASP A 136 -4.78 18.43 -9.09
CA ASP A 136 -3.91 17.25 -8.91
C ASP A 136 -4.42 16.37 -7.77
N MET A 137 -4.86 16.98 -6.66
CA MET A 137 -5.49 16.24 -5.55
C MET A 137 -6.76 15.51 -5.98
N MET A 138 -7.60 16.15 -6.82
CA MET A 138 -8.81 15.51 -7.36
C MET A 138 -8.48 14.28 -8.21
N PHE A 139 -7.49 14.40 -9.11
CA PHE A 139 -7.07 13.29 -9.97
C PHE A 139 -6.33 12.20 -9.22
N GLY A 140 -5.42 12.53 -8.31
CA GLY A 140 -4.71 11.53 -7.51
C GLY A 140 -5.63 10.77 -6.55
N SER A 141 -6.74 11.37 -6.13
CA SER A 141 -7.76 10.71 -5.30
C SER A 141 -8.73 9.82 -6.10
N TYR A 142 -8.80 9.98 -7.43
CA TYR A 142 -9.72 9.24 -8.28
C TYR A 142 -9.24 7.80 -8.50
N SER A 143 -10.14 6.83 -8.25
CA SER A 143 -9.88 5.43 -8.53
C SER A 143 -10.61 5.01 -9.81
N ALA A 144 -9.88 4.97 -10.92
CA ALA A 144 -10.43 4.58 -12.22
C ALA A 144 -11.02 3.16 -12.22
N SER A 145 -10.53 2.27 -11.35
CA SER A 145 -10.99 0.89 -11.24
C SER A 145 -12.11 0.68 -10.22
N SER A 146 -12.64 1.73 -9.58
CA SER A 146 -13.65 1.61 -8.51
C SER A 146 -14.90 0.83 -8.94
N HIS A 147 -15.35 0.97 -10.19
CA HIS A 147 -16.52 0.26 -10.74
C HIS A 147 -16.19 -1.08 -11.41
N LEU A 148 -14.91 -1.41 -11.61
CA LEU A 148 -14.50 -2.59 -12.39
C LEU A 148 -15.14 -3.88 -11.86
N THR A 149 -15.12 -4.07 -10.54
CA THR A 149 -15.68 -5.27 -9.92
C THR A 149 -17.20 -5.35 -10.14
N GLU A 150 -17.92 -4.24 -10.03
CA GLU A 150 -19.36 -4.18 -10.31
C GLU A 150 -19.65 -4.56 -11.76
N ASP A 151 -18.91 -3.99 -12.72
CA ASP A 151 -19.05 -4.27 -14.14
C ASP A 151 -18.82 -5.76 -14.45
N LEU A 152 -17.83 -6.38 -13.79
CA LEU A 152 -17.51 -7.81 -13.94
C LEU A 152 -18.60 -8.73 -13.37
N TYR A 153 -19.34 -8.29 -12.34
CA TYR A 153 -20.55 -9.00 -11.90
C TYR A 153 -21.70 -8.78 -12.89
N SER A 154 -21.91 -7.55 -13.34
CA SER A 154 -22.99 -7.21 -14.28
C SER A 154 -22.86 -7.95 -15.62
N ASN A 155 -21.64 -8.10 -16.14
CA ASN A 155 -21.38 -8.85 -17.38
C ASN A 155 -21.16 -10.36 -17.18
N LYS A 156 -21.32 -10.86 -15.94
CA LYS A 156 -21.21 -12.27 -15.52
C LYS A 156 -19.81 -12.89 -15.54
N ILE A 157 -18.75 -12.16 -15.87
CA ILE A 157 -17.38 -12.70 -15.84
C ILE A 157 -16.97 -13.10 -14.41
N ALA A 158 -17.36 -12.30 -13.41
CA ALA A 158 -17.09 -12.62 -12.01
C ALA A 158 -17.74 -13.94 -11.59
N PHE A 159 -19.02 -14.16 -11.94
CA PHE A 159 -19.74 -15.39 -11.66
C PHE A 159 -19.18 -16.58 -12.45
N LEU A 160 -18.79 -16.39 -13.71
CA LEU A 160 -18.16 -17.43 -14.53
C LEU A 160 -16.86 -17.92 -13.88
N THR A 161 -16.07 -16.98 -13.36
CA THR A 161 -14.81 -17.27 -12.66
C THR A 161 -15.09 -18.00 -11.34
N ALA A 162 -15.95 -17.46 -10.48
CA ALA A 162 -16.28 -18.07 -9.18
C ALA A 162 -16.92 -19.46 -9.30
N LEU A 163 -17.72 -19.69 -10.35
CA LEU A 163 -18.34 -20.99 -10.62
C LEU A 163 -17.31 -22.07 -10.96
N ASN A 164 -16.27 -21.70 -11.71
CA ASN A 164 -15.31 -22.64 -12.30
C ASN A 164 -13.98 -22.71 -11.57
N PHE A 165 -13.65 -21.78 -10.69
CA PHE A 165 -12.41 -21.78 -9.90
C PHE A 165 -12.77 -21.56 -8.43
N PRO A 166 -12.89 -22.63 -7.63
CA PRO A 166 -13.28 -22.53 -6.23
C PRO A 166 -12.29 -21.74 -5.39
N PHE A 167 -12.82 -20.95 -4.45
CA PHE A 167 -12.01 -20.36 -3.39
C PHE A 167 -11.50 -21.42 -2.38
N TYR A 168 -10.28 -21.18 -1.87
CA TYR A 168 -9.66 -21.93 -0.78
C TYR A 168 -9.23 -20.96 0.32
N SER A 169 -9.62 -21.25 1.56
CA SER A 169 -9.11 -20.53 2.72
C SER A 169 -7.60 -20.73 2.89
N LEU A 170 -6.94 -19.85 3.65
CA LEU A 170 -5.51 -19.99 3.93
C LEU A 170 -5.18 -21.34 4.57
N SER A 171 -6.01 -21.81 5.52
CA SER A 171 -5.83 -23.12 6.15
C SER A 171 -5.84 -24.26 5.14
N GLU A 172 -6.75 -24.24 4.17
CA GLU A 172 -6.82 -25.25 3.12
C GLU A 172 -5.62 -25.17 2.16
N LYS A 173 -5.19 -23.95 1.79
CA LYS A 173 -3.98 -23.74 0.97
C LYS A 173 -2.74 -24.28 1.67
N THR A 174 -2.60 -24.06 2.99
CA THR A 174 -1.50 -24.60 3.79
C THR A 174 -1.52 -26.13 3.84
N GLU A 175 -2.68 -26.74 3.98
CA GLU A 175 -2.82 -28.20 4.06
C GLU A 175 -2.60 -28.89 2.70
N LEU A 176 -3.16 -28.32 1.63
CA LEU A 176 -3.24 -28.97 0.31
C LEU A 176 -2.10 -28.54 -0.62
N GLY A 177 -1.59 -27.32 -0.45
CA GLY A 177 -0.72 -26.64 -1.40
C GLY A 177 0.64 -27.29 -1.64
N GLU A 178 1.15 -28.06 -0.67
CA GLU A 178 2.38 -28.85 -0.85
C GLU A 178 2.25 -29.90 -1.97
N ASN A 179 1.03 -30.35 -2.25
CA ASN A 179 0.74 -31.38 -3.25
C ASN A 179 0.25 -30.79 -4.59
N TRP A 180 0.12 -29.47 -4.70
CA TRP A 180 -0.37 -28.81 -5.91
C TRP A 180 0.76 -28.56 -6.89
N SER A 181 0.49 -28.86 -8.16
CA SER A 181 1.23 -28.33 -9.29
C SER A 181 1.10 -26.80 -9.37
N ARG A 182 2.00 -26.15 -10.12
CA ARG A 182 1.89 -24.69 -10.37
C ARG A 182 0.54 -24.31 -10.99
N ARG A 183 0.00 -25.15 -11.87
CA ARG A 183 -1.32 -24.92 -12.48
C ARG A 183 -2.43 -24.94 -11.43
N GLU A 184 -2.43 -25.92 -10.54
CA GLU A 184 -3.44 -26.01 -9.47
C GLU A 184 -3.35 -24.81 -8.51
N TRP A 185 -2.14 -24.37 -8.18
CA TRP A 185 -1.93 -23.12 -7.47
C TRP A 185 -2.51 -21.93 -8.23
N ALA A 186 -2.28 -21.85 -9.53
CA ALA A 186 -2.77 -20.75 -10.36
C ALA A 186 -4.31 -20.75 -10.47
N TYR A 187 -4.94 -21.93 -10.48
CA TYR A 187 -6.39 -22.09 -10.40
C TYR A 187 -6.94 -21.65 -9.05
N ALA A 188 -6.28 -22.01 -7.94
CA ALA A 188 -6.68 -21.57 -6.61
C ALA A 188 -6.61 -20.03 -6.50
N ARG A 189 -5.57 -19.39 -7.07
CA ARG A 189 -5.44 -17.94 -7.16
C ARG A 189 -6.52 -17.27 -8.01
N MET A 190 -6.95 -17.91 -9.09
CA MET A 190 -8.10 -17.44 -9.86
C MET A 190 -9.37 -17.38 -9.00
N GLY A 191 -9.56 -18.39 -8.13
CA GLY A 191 -10.68 -18.44 -7.18
C GLY A 191 -10.66 -17.35 -6.10
N ASP A 192 -9.50 -16.74 -5.83
CA ASP A 192 -9.39 -15.64 -4.86
C ASP A 192 -10.01 -14.32 -5.34
N ARG A 193 -10.15 -14.14 -6.67
CA ARG A 193 -10.53 -12.84 -7.26
C ARG A 193 -11.93 -12.36 -6.90
N PHE A 194 -12.88 -13.29 -6.74
CA PHE A 194 -14.29 -12.97 -6.53
C PHE A 194 -14.82 -13.67 -5.28
N THR A 195 -14.29 -13.23 -4.13
CA THR A 195 -14.65 -13.69 -2.78
C THR A 195 -15.43 -12.63 -1.99
N SER A 196 -15.60 -11.46 -2.57
CA SER A 196 -16.34 -10.33 -2.03
C SER A 196 -16.99 -9.53 -3.14
N ARG A 197 -18.01 -8.74 -2.79
CA ARG A 197 -18.68 -7.81 -3.72
C ARG A 197 -18.90 -6.48 -3.04
N VAL A 198 -17.83 -5.68 -3.05
CA VAL A 198 -17.81 -4.34 -2.44
C VAL A 198 -18.38 -3.32 -3.43
N PRO A 199 -19.32 -2.47 -3.01
CA PRO A 199 -19.78 -1.31 -3.77
C PRO A 199 -18.65 -0.36 -4.20
N SER A 200 -18.78 0.20 -5.39
CA SER A 200 -17.80 1.11 -5.99
C SER A 200 -17.65 2.43 -5.23
N ASP A 201 -18.72 2.94 -4.63
CA ASP A 201 -18.71 4.16 -3.81
C ASP A 201 -17.83 3.98 -2.56
N ILE A 202 -17.87 2.80 -1.93
CA ILE A 202 -16.99 2.44 -0.81
C ILE A 202 -15.54 2.37 -1.29
N GLN A 203 -15.26 1.70 -2.41
CA GLN A 203 -13.90 1.63 -2.98
C GLN A 203 -13.34 3.02 -3.30
N GLN A 204 -14.16 3.88 -3.90
CA GLN A 204 -13.78 5.26 -4.23
C GLN A 204 -13.58 6.11 -2.96
N HIS A 205 -14.41 5.92 -1.93
CA HIS A 205 -14.24 6.59 -0.65
C HIS A 205 -12.94 6.18 0.05
N ILE A 206 -12.59 4.89 0.06
CA ILE A 206 -11.32 4.39 0.60
C ILE A 206 -10.14 4.98 -0.16
N SER A 207 -10.17 4.96 -1.50
CA SER A 207 -9.10 5.54 -2.33
C SER A 207 -8.86 7.02 -2.01
N LYS A 208 -9.94 7.80 -1.88
CA LYS A 208 -9.86 9.21 -1.51
C LYS A 208 -9.22 9.38 -0.13
N THR A 209 -9.77 8.70 0.88
CA THR A 209 -9.32 8.80 2.27
C THR A 209 -7.84 8.40 2.43
N MET A 210 -7.39 7.33 1.75
CA MET A 210 -5.99 6.91 1.78
C MET A 210 -5.07 7.90 1.05
N THR A 211 -5.50 8.47 -0.07
CA THR A 211 -4.71 9.47 -0.80
C THR A 211 -4.52 10.74 0.04
N GLU A 212 -5.56 11.18 0.74
CA GLU A 212 -5.49 12.32 1.66
C GLU A 212 -4.52 12.02 2.83
N ALA A 213 -4.56 10.80 3.38
CA ALA A 213 -3.64 10.36 4.43
C ALA A 213 -2.18 10.28 3.94
N ASP A 214 -1.93 9.70 2.76
CA ASP A 214 -0.59 9.60 2.16
C ASP A 214 0.00 10.98 1.87
N THR A 215 -0.83 11.92 1.41
CA THR A 215 -0.44 13.32 1.18
C THR A 215 -0.08 14.00 2.50
N TYR A 216 -0.92 13.83 3.53
CA TYR A 216 -0.64 14.32 4.88
C TYR A 216 0.71 13.81 5.40
N ILE A 217 1.02 12.51 5.22
CA ILE A 217 2.31 11.92 5.63
C ILE A 217 3.47 12.49 4.80
N SER A 218 3.30 12.59 3.48
CA SER A 218 4.36 13.03 2.55
C SER A 218 4.75 14.50 2.74
N ASP A 219 3.76 15.34 3.08
CA ASP A 219 3.97 16.76 3.36
C ASP A 219 4.33 17.05 4.81
N TYR A 220 4.42 16.04 5.68
CA TYR A 220 4.81 16.24 7.08
C TYR A 220 6.33 16.26 7.25
N ASN A 221 6.91 17.46 7.14
CA ASN A 221 8.36 17.64 7.25
C ASN A 221 8.74 18.57 8.41
N ILE A 222 9.88 18.31 9.04
CA ILE A 222 10.48 19.15 10.08
C ILE A 222 11.78 19.74 9.54
N PHE A 223 11.93 21.05 9.71
CA PHE A 223 13.14 21.81 9.37
C PHE A 223 14.09 21.75 10.56
N MET A 224 15.03 20.80 10.51
CA MET A 224 15.90 20.46 11.64
C MET A 224 16.88 21.60 11.96
N ASP A 225 17.29 22.36 10.94
CA ASP A 225 18.12 23.57 11.07
C ASP A 225 17.45 24.68 11.90
N LYS A 226 16.12 24.62 12.06
CA LYS A 226 15.35 25.56 12.87
C LYS A 226 15.14 25.13 14.32
N LEU A 227 15.62 23.94 14.68
CA LEU A 227 15.53 23.48 16.06
C LEU A 227 16.55 24.20 16.95
N ARG A 228 16.15 24.53 18.17
CA ARG A 228 16.98 25.20 19.19
C ARG A 228 16.91 24.44 20.52
N SER A 229 18.02 24.36 21.24
CA SER A 229 18.04 23.88 22.63
C SER A 229 17.52 24.95 23.60
N ASP A 230 17.43 24.62 24.89
CA ASP A 230 17.10 25.59 25.96
C ASP A 230 18.13 26.71 26.07
N GLU A 231 19.36 26.48 25.61
CA GLU A 231 20.45 27.47 25.50
C GLU A 231 20.51 28.18 24.14
N ASP A 232 19.47 28.05 23.31
CA ASP A 232 19.38 28.63 21.95
C ASP A 232 20.48 28.13 20.99
N ILE A 233 20.92 26.88 21.16
CA ILE A 233 21.93 26.26 20.30
C ILE A 233 21.26 25.53 19.13
N GLN A 234 21.75 25.78 17.92
CA GLN A 234 21.43 24.99 16.72
C GLN A 234 22.37 23.76 16.66
N LEU A 235 21.80 22.56 16.70
CA LEU A 235 22.58 21.31 16.63
C LEU A 235 22.67 20.72 15.23
N PHE A 236 21.68 20.99 14.37
CA PHE A 236 21.56 20.40 13.03
C PHE A 236 22.08 21.37 11.96
N PRO A 237 22.65 20.83 10.85
CA PRO A 237 23.21 21.65 9.79
C PRO A 237 22.13 22.40 9.01
N ASP A 238 22.52 23.52 8.41
CA ASP A 238 21.63 24.38 7.62
C ASP A 238 20.92 23.62 6.50
N ASN A 239 19.65 23.96 6.26
CA ASN A 239 18.78 23.37 5.23
C ASN A 239 18.43 21.89 5.44
N MET A 240 18.73 21.28 6.59
CA MET A 240 18.33 19.91 6.88
C MET A 240 16.81 19.80 7.06
N LYS A 241 16.13 19.13 6.13
CA LYS A 241 14.68 18.89 6.13
C LYS A 241 14.38 17.40 6.19
N LEU A 242 13.66 16.96 7.21
CA LEU A 242 13.34 15.55 7.43
C LEU A 242 11.84 15.30 7.40
N ILE A 243 11.41 14.26 6.67
CA ILE A 243 10.03 13.75 6.75
C ILE A 243 9.81 13.07 8.11
N SER A 244 8.66 13.32 8.75
CA SER A 244 8.39 12.83 10.11
C SER A 244 8.21 11.33 10.20
N HIS A 245 7.74 10.68 9.13
CA HIS A 245 7.42 9.24 9.13
C HIS A 245 8.64 8.35 9.43
N TRP A 246 9.79 8.66 8.84
CA TRP A 246 11.01 7.83 8.95
C TRP A 246 12.30 8.64 8.92
N GLY A 247 12.28 9.86 8.36
CA GLY A 247 13.44 10.74 8.30
C GLY A 247 14.02 11.05 9.68
N LEU A 248 13.16 11.31 10.68
CA LEU A 248 13.54 11.53 12.08
C LEU A 248 14.21 10.31 12.70
N ARG A 249 13.64 9.11 12.50
CA ARG A 249 14.22 7.84 12.99
C ARG A 249 15.61 7.63 12.40
N ASP A 250 15.77 7.84 11.10
CA ASP A 250 17.04 7.58 10.42
C ASP A 250 18.12 8.58 10.84
N GLU A 251 17.75 9.84 11.05
CA GLU A 251 18.66 10.83 11.63
C GLU A 251 19.02 10.48 13.08
N LEU A 252 18.07 10.00 13.87
CA LEU A 252 18.38 9.51 15.23
C LEU A 252 19.45 8.41 15.19
N LYS A 253 19.35 7.49 14.22
CA LYS A 253 20.33 6.42 14.01
C LYS A 253 21.70 6.92 13.56
N SER A 254 21.78 7.88 12.63
CA SER A 254 23.07 8.40 12.15
C SER A 254 23.88 9.03 13.29
N ASN A 255 23.20 9.64 14.26
CA ASN A 255 23.83 10.33 15.38
C ASN A 255 24.53 9.43 16.43
N TYR A 256 24.47 8.09 16.33
CA TYR A 256 25.34 7.22 17.15
C TYR A 256 26.83 7.30 16.78
N ALA A 257 27.15 7.82 15.59
CA ALA A 257 28.54 8.01 15.15
C ALA A 257 29.16 9.33 15.67
N ASP A 258 28.34 10.31 16.06
CA ASP A 258 28.77 11.61 16.58
C ASP A 258 29.08 11.50 18.09
N SER A 259 30.38 11.50 18.42
CA SER A 259 30.85 11.39 19.81
C SER A 259 30.63 12.65 20.65
N ASP A 260 30.41 13.79 20.00
CA ASP A 260 30.49 15.09 20.65
C ASP A 260 29.08 15.60 20.97
N ASN A 261 28.17 15.55 19.99
CA ASN A 261 26.80 16.07 20.10
C ASN A 261 25.72 15.02 19.83
N GLY A 262 26.09 13.79 19.47
CA GLY A 262 25.16 12.77 18.99
C GLY A 262 24.01 12.48 19.95
N LEU A 263 24.30 12.32 21.25
CA LEU A 263 23.26 12.04 22.25
C LEU A 263 22.26 13.19 22.40
N GLU A 264 22.73 14.44 22.37
CA GLU A 264 21.85 15.60 22.51
C GLU A 264 20.96 15.77 21.26
N LYS A 265 21.52 15.55 20.07
CA LYS A 265 20.73 15.48 18.82
C LYS A 265 19.66 14.39 18.88
N GLN A 266 20.01 13.20 19.37
CA GLN A 266 19.05 12.08 19.52
C GLN A 266 17.90 12.44 20.47
N ARG A 267 18.20 13.07 21.61
CA ARG A 267 17.19 13.52 22.57
C ARG A 267 16.30 14.61 22.00
N MET A 268 16.86 15.58 21.27
CA MET A 268 16.09 16.63 20.61
C MET A 268 15.13 16.05 19.56
N ILE A 269 15.60 15.12 18.72
CA ILE A 269 14.74 14.40 17.76
C ILE A 269 13.64 13.62 18.47
N TYR A 270 13.99 12.91 19.55
CA TYR A 270 13.01 12.15 20.33
C TYR A 270 11.94 13.07 20.93
N ARG A 271 12.30 14.27 21.41
CA ARG A 271 11.31 15.28 21.84
C ARG A 271 10.43 15.75 20.70
N VAL A 272 10.97 16.01 19.51
CA VAL A 272 10.15 16.32 18.32
C VAL A 272 9.14 15.21 18.06
N MET A 273 9.56 13.94 18.11
CA MET A 273 8.67 12.79 17.94
C MET A 273 7.57 12.73 19.00
N GLU A 274 7.89 13.00 20.26
CA GLU A 274 6.89 13.07 21.34
C GLU A 274 5.87 14.19 21.10
N ARG A 275 6.30 15.38 20.67
CA ARG A 275 5.40 16.51 20.32
C ARG A 275 4.45 16.17 19.17
N ILE A 276 4.92 15.37 18.21
CA ILE A 276 4.08 14.86 17.12
C ILE A 276 3.06 13.84 17.66
N ILE A 277 3.48 12.92 18.52
CA ILE A 277 2.61 11.85 19.06
C ILE A 277 1.57 12.41 20.03
N ASP A 278 1.95 13.32 20.93
CA ASP A 278 1.04 13.96 21.88
C ASP A 278 0.22 15.11 21.27
N GLN A 279 0.49 15.46 20.00
CA GLN A 279 -0.16 16.50 19.20
C GLN A 279 -0.01 17.93 19.74
N SER A 280 0.97 18.15 20.63
CA SER A 280 1.35 19.48 21.09
C SER A 280 2.30 20.20 20.14
N ILE A 281 2.80 19.52 19.10
CA ILE A 281 3.61 20.13 18.04
C ILE A 281 2.88 21.35 17.44
N PRO A 282 3.56 22.49 17.28
CA PRO A 282 2.95 23.64 16.63
C PRO A 282 2.78 23.43 15.12
N THR A 283 1.62 23.79 14.59
CA THR A 283 1.35 23.77 13.14
C THR A 283 2.31 24.67 12.34
N GLN A 284 2.87 25.70 12.98
CA GLN A 284 3.84 26.62 12.39
C GLN A 284 5.18 25.97 12.00
N VAL A 285 5.52 24.80 12.54
CA VAL A 285 6.79 24.10 12.25
C VAL A 285 6.64 22.89 11.33
N ILE A 286 5.39 22.57 10.94
CA ILE A 286 5.09 21.47 10.03
C ILE A 286 5.20 21.99 8.60
N ASN A 287 6.16 21.44 7.86
CA ASN A 287 6.49 21.80 6.48
C ASN A 287 6.81 23.29 6.27
N ARG A 288 7.27 23.98 7.31
CA ARG A 288 7.64 25.40 7.29
C ARG A 288 8.96 25.63 8.02
N GLY A 289 9.82 26.45 7.43
CA GLY A 289 11.16 26.79 7.94
C GLY A 289 11.29 28.24 8.40
N ASP A 290 10.17 28.93 8.61
CA ASP A 290 10.14 30.37 8.87
C ASP A 290 10.53 30.73 10.31
N TYR A 291 10.37 29.79 11.24
CA TYR A 291 10.49 30.03 12.68
C TYR A 291 11.50 29.10 13.34
N ASN A 292 12.17 29.60 14.38
CA ASN A 292 12.98 28.76 15.26
C ASN A 292 12.07 28.10 16.31
N TRP A 293 12.35 26.83 16.64
CA TRP A 293 11.53 26.07 17.58
C TRP A 293 12.37 25.32 18.60
N ASN A 294 12.05 25.51 19.88
CA ASN A 294 12.59 24.68 20.94
C ASN A 294 11.59 23.58 21.29
N PRO A 295 11.88 22.30 20.98
CA PRO A 295 10.95 21.18 21.23
C PRO A 295 10.83 20.80 22.72
N TYR A 296 11.81 21.20 23.56
CA TYR A 296 11.79 20.94 25.00
C TYR A 296 10.75 21.82 25.69
N SER A 297 10.87 23.15 25.54
CA SER A 297 9.91 24.13 26.07
C SER A 297 8.62 24.24 25.24
N ASN A 298 8.67 23.75 24.00
CA ASN A 298 7.64 23.88 22.96
C ASN A 298 7.36 25.33 22.55
N GLU A 299 8.38 26.19 22.59
CA GLU A 299 8.28 27.61 22.25
C GLU A 299 8.78 27.89 20.84
N ILE A 300 8.10 28.79 20.13
CA ILE A 300 8.48 29.25 18.78
C ILE A 300 8.95 30.69 18.84
N PHE A 301 9.96 31.00 18.04
CA PHE A 301 10.54 32.33 17.92
C PHE A 301 10.57 32.79 16.46
N ASP A 302 10.11 34.01 16.22
CA ASP A 302 10.26 34.75 14.97
C ASP A 302 11.27 35.88 15.19
N ASN A 303 12.41 35.85 14.51
CA ASN A 303 13.47 36.85 14.66
C ASN A 303 13.91 37.12 16.11
N GLY A 304 13.85 36.09 16.97
CA GLY A 304 14.21 36.18 18.39
C GLY A 304 13.07 36.60 19.32
N GLU A 305 11.91 36.97 18.79
CA GLU A 305 10.70 37.25 19.57
C GLU A 305 9.86 35.99 19.71
N LYS A 306 9.45 35.66 20.95
CA LYS A 306 8.56 34.54 21.23
C LYS A 306 7.17 34.83 20.67
N ILE A 307 6.62 33.89 19.91
CA ILE A 307 5.27 33.96 19.36
C ILE A 307 4.34 32.93 20.00
N GLU A 308 3.03 33.17 19.90
CA GLU A 308 2.03 32.19 20.33
C GLU A 308 2.03 30.97 19.38
N ILE A 309 1.98 29.79 19.98
CA ILE A 309 1.92 28.53 19.24
C ILE A 309 0.47 28.15 18.96
N THR A 310 0.26 27.41 17.86
CA THR A 310 -1.03 26.77 17.58
C THR A 310 -0.79 25.27 17.45
N PRO A 311 -1.15 24.47 18.47
CA PRO A 311 -0.96 23.02 18.43
C PRO A 311 -1.70 22.36 17.26
N GLU A 312 -1.21 21.20 16.81
CA GLU A 312 -1.91 20.35 15.84
C GLU A 312 -3.19 19.71 16.43
N GLU A 313 -3.29 19.63 17.76
CA GLU A 313 -4.45 19.16 18.54
C GLU A 313 -4.81 17.69 18.27
N THR A 314 -5.58 17.41 17.22
CA THR A 314 -6.10 16.06 16.91
C THR A 314 -5.84 15.63 15.47
N GLY A 315 -5.17 16.44 14.66
CA GLY A 315 -5.02 16.24 13.21
C GLY A 315 -4.56 14.83 12.82
N ARG A 316 -3.51 14.31 13.46
CA ARG A 316 -2.99 12.95 13.20
C ARG A 316 -3.99 11.86 13.53
N TYR A 317 -4.66 11.96 14.68
CA TYR A 317 -5.62 10.96 15.13
C TYR A 317 -6.94 11.04 14.35
N GLU A 318 -7.31 12.22 13.84
CA GLU A 318 -8.40 12.39 12.89
C GLU A 318 -8.13 11.69 11.56
N VAL A 319 -6.92 11.81 11.02
CA VAL A 319 -6.51 11.04 9.83
C VAL A 319 -6.58 9.53 10.13
N PHE A 320 -6.06 9.10 11.28
CA PHE A 320 -6.08 7.69 11.68
C PHE A 320 -7.50 7.12 11.79
N ILE A 321 -8.41 7.81 12.48
CA ILE A 321 -9.79 7.33 12.65
C ILE A 321 -10.57 7.36 11.34
N LYS A 322 -10.33 8.34 10.45
CA LYS A 322 -10.92 8.36 9.10
C LYS A 322 -10.50 7.14 8.29
N ASN A 323 -9.22 6.78 8.32
CA ASN A 323 -8.72 5.57 7.65
C ASN A 323 -9.39 4.31 8.20
N PHE A 324 -9.49 4.17 9.53
CA PHE A 324 -10.19 3.06 10.17
C PHE A 324 -11.65 2.98 9.72
N GLN A 325 -12.40 4.08 9.83
CA GLN A 325 -13.82 4.15 9.45
C GLN A 325 -14.04 3.86 7.97
N ALA A 326 -13.15 4.31 7.08
CA ALA A 326 -13.24 4.02 5.66
C ALA A 326 -13.05 2.52 5.38
N VAL A 327 -12.02 1.90 5.96
CA VAL A 327 -11.70 0.49 5.69
C VAL A 327 -12.68 -0.48 6.35
N SER A 328 -13.24 -0.13 7.51
CA SER A 328 -14.29 -0.95 8.17
C SER A 328 -15.57 -1.09 7.33
N GLN A 329 -15.81 -0.19 6.36
CA GLN A 329 -16.96 -0.33 5.44
C GLN A 329 -16.85 -1.57 4.54
N LEU A 330 -15.68 -2.19 4.42
CA LEU A 330 -15.48 -3.45 3.68
C LEU A 330 -16.01 -4.69 4.41
N ASP A 331 -16.07 -4.64 5.74
CA ASP A 331 -16.36 -5.82 6.58
C ASP A 331 -17.67 -6.53 6.20
N PRO A 332 -18.80 -5.82 5.97
CA PRO A 332 -20.05 -6.50 5.67
C PRO A 332 -20.13 -7.12 4.27
N TYR A 333 -19.19 -6.77 3.37
CA TYR A 333 -19.14 -7.25 2.00
C TYR A 333 -18.11 -8.37 1.78
N SER A 334 -17.45 -8.80 2.86
CA SER A 334 -16.32 -9.75 2.83
C SER A 334 -16.66 -11.04 3.59
N PRO A 335 -17.49 -11.94 3.04
CA PRO A 335 -17.99 -13.11 3.76
C PRO A 335 -16.89 -14.09 4.20
N HIS A 336 -15.85 -14.25 3.38
CA HIS A 336 -14.71 -15.12 3.69
C HIS A 336 -13.66 -14.47 4.61
N TYR A 337 -13.57 -13.14 4.63
CA TYR A 337 -12.61 -12.36 5.43
C TYR A 337 -13.30 -11.19 6.13
N LYS A 338 -13.96 -11.49 7.24
CA LYS A 338 -14.97 -10.62 7.86
C LYS A 338 -14.41 -9.36 8.51
N THR A 339 -13.12 -9.37 8.87
CA THR A 339 -12.47 -8.23 9.50
C THR A 339 -11.26 -7.75 8.69
N GLN A 340 -10.83 -6.52 8.93
CA GLN A 340 -9.58 -6.02 8.35
C GLN A 340 -8.36 -6.86 8.73
N LEU A 341 -8.37 -7.46 9.93
CA LEU A 341 -7.32 -8.37 10.36
C LEU A 341 -7.32 -9.63 9.48
N ASP A 342 -8.47 -10.26 9.24
CA ASP A 342 -8.54 -11.45 8.39
C ASP A 342 -8.08 -11.15 6.95
N ARG A 343 -8.51 -10.01 6.39
CA ARG A 343 -8.06 -9.58 5.04
C ARG A 343 -6.56 -9.32 4.97
N SER A 344 -5.97 -8.78 6.04
CA SER A 344 -4.54 -8.46 6.08
C SER A 344 -3.70 -9.72 6.29
N PHE A 345 -4.02 -10.52 7.31
CA PHE A 345 -3.25 -11.72 7.66
C PHE A 345 -3.51 -12.86 6.68
N ASP A 346 -4.76 -13.30 6.54
CA ASP A 346 -5.08 -14.51 5.77
C ASP A 346 -5.15 -14.22 4.26
N GLY A 347 -5.65 -13.06 3.88
CA GLY A 347 -5.83 -12.69 2.48
C GLY A 347 -4.58 -12.11 1.80
N THR A 348 -3.83 -11.24 2.49
CA THR A 348 -2.72 -10.48 1.87
C THR A 348 -1.34 -11.03 2.25
N MET A 349 -1.07 -11.17 3.55
CA MET A 349 0.23 -11.67 4.06
C MET A 349 0.32 -13.19 3.98
N GLU A 350 -0.83 -13.88 3.92
CA GLU A 350 -0.96 -15.32 3.88
C GLU A 350 -0.21 -16.04 5.00
N ILE A 351 -0.27 -15.44 6.19
CA ILE A 351 0.36 -15.95 7.40
C ILE A 351 -0.68 -15.98 8.51
N LEU A 352 -0.75 -17.10 9.22
CA LEU A 352 -1.69 -17.24 10.32
C LEU A 352 -1.34 -16.24 11.42
N LYS A 353 -2.33 -15.46 11.88
CA LYS A 353 -2.17 -14.49 12.97
C LYS A 353 -1.49 -15.09 14.20
N LYS A 354 -1.83 -16.35 14.53
CA LYS A 354 -1.26 -17.07 15.68
C LYS A 354 0.25 -17.30 15.52
N ASP A 355 0.73 -17.56 14.31
CA ASP A 355 2.15 -17.77 14.06
C ASP A 355 2.92 -16.46 14.19
N VAL A 356 2.32 -15.35 13.74
CA VAL A 356 2.88 -14.01 13.94
C VAL A 356 2.95 -13.64 15.43
N GLU A 357 1.87 -13.87 16.19
CA GLU A 357 1.84 -13.64 17.64
C GLU A 357 2.92 -14.47 18.35
N ASN A 358 3.05 -15.75 18.00
CA ASN A 358 4.08 -16.63 18.55
C ASN A 358 5.49 -16.13 18.22
N LEU A 359 5.74 -15.74 16.96
CA LEU A 359 7.04 -15.22 16.51
C LEU A 359 7.44 -13.98 17.31
N PHE A 360 6.55 -12.98 17.42
CA PHE A 360 6.83 -11.77 18.19
C PHE A 360 7.02 -12.07 19.67
N THR A 361 6.15 -12.89 20.28
CA THR A 361 6.25 -13.25 21.69
C THR A 361 7.58 -13.94 22.00
N GLN A 362 8.02 -14.86 21.15
CA GLN A 362 9.32 -15.54 21.30
C GLN A 362 10.48 -14.56 21.15
N LEU A 363 10.45 -13.68 20.13
CA LEU A 363 11.49 -12.70 19.88
C LEU A 363 11.66 -11.75 21.08
N VAL A 364 10.58 -11.08 21.50
CA VAL A 364 10.63 -10.07 22.57
C VAL A 364 10.90 -10.67 23.95
N SER A 365 10.55 -11.94 24.16
CA SER A 365 10.81 -12.65 25.42
C SER A 365 12.14 -13.41 25.43
N SER A 366 12.91 -13.37 24.33
CA SER A 366 14.16 -14.13 24.21
C SER A 366 15.23 -13.65 25.19
N GLN A 367 16.06 -14.57 25.67
CA GLN A 367 17.19 -14.24 26.53
C GLN A 367 18.24 -13.39 25.77
N GLN A 368 18.34 -13.60 24.46
CA GLN A 368 19.22 -12.86 23.56
C GLN A 368 18.91 -11.36 23.57
N VAL A 369 17.63 -10.95 23.63
CA VAL A 369 17.28 -9.52 23.74
C VAL A 369 17.89 -8.88 24.98
N LYS A 370 17.91 -9.58 26.13
CA LYS A 370 18.54 -9.07 27.36
C LYS A 370 20.06 -8.97 27.24
N GLU A 371 20.69 -9.96 26.62
CA GLU A 371 22.14 -9.97 26.40
C GLU A 371 22.58 -8.87 25.43
N VAL A 372 21.81 -8.67 24.35
CA VAL A 372 22.00 -7.58 23.39
C VAL A 372 21.81 -6.23 24.07
N ALA A 373 20.76 -6.05 24.87
CA ALA A 373 20.52 -4.80 25.61
C ALA A 373 21.68 -4.46 26.55
N ALA A 374 22.17 -5.43 27.33
CA ALA A 374 23.32 -5.23 28.22
C ALA A 374 24.61 -4.89 27.46
N LEU A 375 24.81 -5.50 26.28
CA LEU A 375 25.93 -5.17 25.40
C LEU A 375 25.81 -3.74 24.85
N ILE A 376 24.61 -3.30 24.45
CA ILE A 376 24.36 -1.93 23.99
C ILE A 376 24.66 -0.93 25.13
N GLU A 377 24.17 -1.16 26.34
CA GLU A 377 24.48 -0.30 27.51
C GLU A 377 25.98 -0.20 27.76
N SER A 378 26.68 -1.33 27.73
CA SER A 378 28.14 -1.36 27.89
C SER A 378 28.87 -0.58 26.80
N ARG A 379 28.38 -0.59 25.55
CA ARG A 379 29.01 0.13 24.43
C ARG A 379 28.71 1.63 24.45
N LEU A 380 27.51 2.01 24.88
CA LEU A 380 27.10 3.41 25.00
C LEU A 380 27.68 4.08 26.26
N GLY A 381 28.03 3.31 27.29
CA GLY A 381 28.53 3.86 28.55
C GLY A 381 27.46 4.59 29.38
N ARG A 382 26.19 4.35 29.07
CA ARG A 382 25.01 4.92 29.74
C ARG A 382 23.86 3.91 29.78
N LYS A 383 22.86 4.17 30.61
CA LYS A 383 21.59 3.44 30.56
C LYS A 383 20.89 3.64 29.22
N LEU A 384 20.09 2.64 28.83
CA LEU A 384 19.27 2.78 27.61
C LEU A 384 18.21 3.88 27.76
N GLU A 385 18.06 4.67 26.71
CA GLU A 385 16.96 5.59 26.45
C GLU A 385 15.98 4.94 25.46
N PRO A 386 14.69 5.36 25.41
CA PRO A 386 13.67 4.68 24.61
C PRO A 386 14.04 4.49 23.13
N PHE A 387 14.81 5.41 22.56
CA PHE A 387 15.23 5.37 21.17
C PHE A 387 16.43 4.43 20.89
N ASP A 388 17.04 3.82 21.91
CA ASP A 388 18.12 2.85 21.73
C ASP A 388 17.66 1.53 21.11
N ILE A 389 16.35 1.33 20.96
CA ILE A 389 15.79 0.27 20.12
C ILE A 389 16.32 0.33 18.67
N TRP A 390 16.77 1.51 18.22
CA TRP A 390 17.36 1.72 16.89
C TRP A 390 18.89 1.74 16.87
N TYR A 391 19.56 1.33 17.96
CA TYR A 391 21.02 1.24 18.00
C TYR A 391 21.59 0.49 16.79
N ASN A 392 22.50 1.14 16.05
CA ASN A 392 23.03 0.64 14.76
C ASN A 392 24.48 0.11 14.86
N GLY A 393 25.04 -0.03 16.06
CA GLY A 393 26.45 -0.41 16.25
C GLY A 393 26.78 -1.89 16.00
N PHE A 394 25.90 -2.64 15.33
CA PHE A 394 26.14 -4.02 14.90
C PHE A 394 26.48 -4.14 13.40
N GLY A 395 26.42 -3.04 12.63
CA GLY A 395 26.82 -3.01 11.22
C GLY A 395 28.34 -3.11 11.00
N SER A 396 28.73 -3.58 9.81
CA SER A 396 30.13 -3.58 9.36
C SER A 396 30.56 -2.16 8.97
N ASP A 397 31.67 -1.71 9.57
CA ASP A 397 32.45 -0.50 9.27
C ASP A 397 31.87 0.87 9.67
N LYS A 398 32.50 1.47 10.68
CA LYS A 398 32.51 2.91 10.98
C LYS A 398 33.56 3.69 10.15
N SER A 399 34.05 3.12 9.05
CA SER A 399 35.28 3.62 8.41
C SER A 399 35.07 4.84 7.52
N MET A 400 33.84 5.09 7.03
CA MET A 400 33.51 6.24 6.19
C MET A 400 32.41 7.09 6.84
N GLY A 401 32.66 8.39 6.95
CA GLY A 401 31.68 9.35 7.48
C GLY A 401 30.55 9.62 6.48
N GLU A 402 29.38 10.05 6.96
CA GLU A 402 28.23 10.35 6.11
C GLU A 402 28.53 11.44 5.07
N GLU A 403 29.31 12.46 5.43
CA GLU A 403 29.74 13.51 4.48
C GLU A 403 30.56 12.95 3.30
N GLU A 404 31.42 11.97 3.56
CA GLU A 404 32.22 11.31 2.52
C GLU A 404 31.32 10.46 1.62
N LEU A 405 30.38 9.71 2.21
CA LEU A 405 29.40 8.93 1.47
C LEU A 405 28.50 9.83 0.62
N ASN A 406 28.03 10.95 1.16
CA ASN A 406 27.27 11.97 0.43
C ASN A 406 28.06 12.50 -0.77
N ALA A 407 29.35 12.83 -0.58
CA ALA A 407 30.20 13.31 -1.67
C ALA A 407 30.39 12.26 -2.78
N ILE A 408 30.45 10.97 -2.43
CA ILE A 408 30.56 9.87 -3.38
C ILE A 408 29.25 9.68 -4.14
N THR A 409 28.12 9.55 -3.44
CA THR A 409 26.83 9.26 -4.06
C THR A 409 26.34 10.43 -4.91
N SER A 410 26.51 11.68 -4.46
CA SER A 410 26.09 12.86 -5.23
C SER A 410 26.91 13.01 -6.51
N ARG A 411 28.20 12.67 -6.47
CA ARG A 411 29.05 12.66 -7.68
C ARG A 411 28.65 11.56 -8.64
N LYS A 412 28.30 10.37 -8.12
CA LYS A 412 27.96 9.20 -8.94
C LYS A 412 26.57 9.34 -9.57
N TYR A 413 25.62 9.90 -8.81
CA TYR A 413 24.22 10.03 -9.19
C TYR A 413 23.76 11.49 -9.05
N PRO A 414 24.18 12.37 -9.98
CA PRO A 414 23.75 13.77 -9.98
C PRO A 414 22.26 13.96 -10.31
N ASN A 415 21.60 12.94 -10.86
CA ASN A 415 20.17 12.94 -11.20
C ASN A 415 19.63 11.51 -11.32
N ALA A 416 18.31 11.38 -11.49
CA ALA A 416 17.61 10.10 -11.67
C ALA A 416 18.16 9.27 -12.84
N ALA A 417 18.38 9.90 -14.00
CA ALA A 417 18.88 9.22 -15.20
C ALA A 417 20.28 8.61 -15.00
N ALA A 418 21.14 9.24 -14.20
CA ALA A 418 22.45 8.71 -13.87
C ALA A 418 22.36 7.43 -13.01
N LEU A 419 21.40 7.35 -12.07
CA LEU A 419 21.14 6.13 -11.32
C LEU A 419 20.52 5.05 -12.22
N GLU A 420 19.52 5.41 -13.04
CA GLU A 420 18.87 4.48 -13.97
C GLU A 420 19.88 3.79 -14.90
N ALA A 421 20.82 4.56 -15.47
CA ALA A 421 21.87 4.03 -16.32
C ALA A 421 22.86 3.09 -15.60
N ASP A 422 22.97 3.17 -14.27
CA ASP A 422 23.88 2.34 -13.48
C ASP A 422 23.20 1.09 -12.88
N LEU A 423 21.88 0.97 -12.95
CA LEU A 423 21.13 -0.19 -12.43
C LEU A 423 21.69 -1.54 -12.92
N PRO A 424 22.02 -1.74 -14.21
CA PRO A 424 22.62 -3.00 -14.67
C PRO A 424 23.97 -3.28 -14.00
N ASN A 425 24.80 -2.26 -13.78
CA ASN A 425 26.11 -2.43 -13.15
C ASN A 425 25.98 -2.82 -11.67
N ILE A 426 24.95 -2.32 -10.99
CA ILE A 426 24.64 -2.70 -9.60
C ILE A 426 24.31 -4.20 -9.55
N LEU A 427 23.43 -4.68 -10.42
CA LEU A 427 23.08 -6.11 -10.49
C LEU A 427 24.28 -7.00 -10.85
N VAL A 428 25.10 -6.61 -11.81
CA VAL A 428 26.32 -7.36 -12.15
C VAL A 428 27.25 -7.49 -10.94
N LYS A 429 27.41 -6.45 -10.13
CA LYS A 429 28.20 -6.50 -8.88
C LYS A 429 27.59 -7.41 -7.82
N LEU A 430 26.28 -7.60 -7.83
CA LEU A 430 25.57 -8.55 -6.96
C LEU A 430 25.61 -9.99 -7.48
N GLY A 431 26.23 -10.23 -8.66
CA GLY A 431 26.48 -11.57 -9.20
C GLY A 431 25.56 -11.98 -10.35
N TRP A 432 24.71 -11.09 -10.86
CA TRP A 432 23.90 -11.36 -12.05
C TRP A 432 24.76 -11.37 -13.33
N THR A 433 24.35 -12.15 -14.33
CA THR A 433 24.95 -12.05 -15.66
C THR A 433 24.63 -10.70 -16.29
N THR A 434 25.49 -10.23 -17.19
CA THR A 434 25.28 -8.95 -17.88
C THR A 434 23.96 -8.94 -18.66
N GLU A 435 23.61 -10.06 -19.28
CA GLU A 435 22.37 -10.22 -20.04
C GLU A 435 21.14 -10.10 -19.14
N LYS A 436 21.10 -10.83 -18.01
CA LYS A 436 19.94 -10.80 -17.10
C LYS A 436 19.83 -9.47 -16.35
N ALA A 437 20.96 -8.87 -15.99
CA ALA A 437 20.98 -7.52 -15.43
C ALA A 437 20.38 -6.49 -16.40
N ALA A 438 20.76 -6.53 -17.67
CA ALA A 438 20.22 -5.64 -18.70
C ALA A 438 18.72 -5.89 -18.94
N GLU A 439 18.29 -7.15 -18.97
CA GLU A 439 16.88 -7.53 -19.11
C GLU A 439 16.02 -6.97 -17.97
N ILE A 440 16.39 -7.22 -16.71
CA ILE A 440 15.66 -6.74 -15.54
C ILE A 440 15.64 -5.20 -15.52
N SER A 441 16.80 -4.57 -15.66
CA SER A 441 16.88 -3.10 -15.61
C SER A 441 16.17 -2.42 -16.77
N SER A 442 15.94 -3.09 -17.91
CA SER A 442 15.15 -2.53 -19.02
C SER A 442 13.66 -2.31 -18.69
N LEU A 443 13.18 -2.93 -17.60
CA LEU A 443 11.81 -2.84 -17.10
C LEU A 443 11.69 -1.99 -15.83
N ILE A 444 12.76 -1.28 -15.45
CA ILE A 444 12.79 -0.43 -14.26
C ILE A 444 13.22 0.98 -14.66
N THR A 445 12.45 1.99 -14.25
CA THR A 445 12.79 3.40 -14.40
C THR A 445 12.97 4.09 -13.06
N VAL A 446 13.77 5.16 -13.01
CA VAL A 446 14.05 5.91 -11.78
C VAL A 446 13.38 7.28 -11.82
N ASP A 447 12.56 7.56 -10.80
CA ASP A 447 11.90 8.85 -10.62
C ASP A 447 12.33 9.54 -9.32
N ALA A 448 12.56 10.86 -9.38
CA ALA A 448 12.79 11.67 -8.19
C ALA A 448 11.47 11.90 -7.44
N SER A 449 11.39 11.50 -6.17
CA SER A 449 10.16 11.62 -5.36
C SER A 449 10.07 12.93 -4.58
N ARG A 450 8.85 13.48 -4.41
CA ARG A 450 8.59 14.58 -3.45
C ARG A 450 8.75 14.11 -2.00
N GLY A 451 8.13 12.97 -1.72
CA GLY A 451 8.08 12.37 -0.39
C GLY A 451 9.25 11.42 -0.15
N ALA A 452 8.96 10.36 0.58
CA ALA A 452 9.86 9.24 0.84
C ALA A 452 10.43 8.61 -0.44
N GLY A 453 9.54 8.42 -1.43
CA GLY A 453 9.77 7.48 -2.52
C GLY A 453 9.50 6.05 -2.04
N HIS A 454 8.80 5.28 -2.86
CA HIS A 454 8.61 3.83 -2.70
C HIS A 454 8.55 3.20 -4.08
N ALA A 455 8.97 1.95 -4.20
CA ALA A 455 8.81 1.14 -5.38
C ALA A 455 7.34 1.09 -5.82
N TRP A 456 7.11 1.39 -7.10
CA TRP A 456 5.85 1.09 -7.76
C TRP A 456 6.07 -0.04 -8.76
N GLY A 457 5.74 -1.26 -8.35
CA GLY A 457 5.82 -2.43 -9.22
C GLY A 457 4.78 -2.42 -10.33
N SER A 458 5.11 -3.06 -11.45
CA SER A 458 4.19 -3.28 -12.57
C SER A 458 3.04 -4.23 -12.19
N ARG A 459 1.92 -4.16 -12.93
CA ARG A 459 0.76 -5.07 -12.80
C ARG A 459 0.44 -5.87 -14.07
N MET A 460 1.33 -5.83 -15.06
CA MET A 460 1.28 -6.67 -16.27
C MET A 460 2.69 -6.89 -16.78
N ARG A 461 2.90 -7.95 -17.55
CA ARG A 461 4.19 -8.26 -18.16
C ARG A 461 4.63 -7.14 -19.10
N ASN A 462 5.93 -6.88 -19.10
CA ASN A 462 6.61 -5.86 -19.91
C ASN A 462 6.18 -4.41 -19.61
N ASP A 463 5.48 -4.14 -18.50
CA ASP A 463 5.28 -2.77 -18.03
C ASP A 463 6.45 -2.33 -17.15
N LEU A 464 6.61 -1.01 -16.99
CA LEU A 464 7.72 -0.45 -16.22
C LEU A 464 7.39 -0.43 -14.72
N ALA A 465 8.26 -1.02 -13.92
CA ALA A 465 8.34 -0.72 -12.50
C ALA A 465 9.07 0.62 -12.29
N ARG A 466 8.68 1.38 -11.27
CA ARG A 466 9.28 2.69 -10.96
C ARG A 466 9.97 2.63 -9.61
N LEU A 467 11.28 2.85 -9.63
CA LEU A 467 12.10 3.13 -8.46
C LEU A 467 11.93 4.60 -8.12
N ARG A 468 11.35 4.90 -6.96
CA ARG A 468 11.17 6.29 -6.52
C ARG A 468 12.00 6.54 -5.28
N THR A 469 12.82 7.59 -5.34
CA THR A 469 13.70 7.98 -4.23
C THR A 469 13.96 9.49 -4.26
N ARG A 470 14.44 10.03 -3.15
CA ARG A 470 14.83 11.45 -3.06
C ARG A 470 16.14 11.70 -3.81
N ILE A 471 16.10 12.67 -4.71
CA ILE A 471 17.26 13.16 -5.44
C ILE A 471 17.20 14.69 -5.40
N GLY A 472 18.13 15.30 -4.67
CA GLY A 472 18.17 16.76 -4.49
C GLY A 472 18.80 17.47 -5.70
N GLU A 473 18.74 18.80 -5.71
CA GLU A 473 19.34 19.64 -6.76
C GLU A 473 20.85 19.42 -6.91
N ASN A 474 21.51 19.04 -5.81
CA ASN A 474 22.95 18.75 -5.75
C ASN A 474 23.29 17.28 -6.00
N GLY A 475 22.32 16.46 -6.43
CA GLY A 475 22.45 15.01 -6.60
C GLY A 475 21.92 14.21 -5.40
N MET A 476 22.13 12.90 -5.47
CA MET A 476 21.68 11.94 -4.45
C MET A 476 22.67 11.83 -3.29
N ASP A 477 22.25 12.24 -2.10
CA ASP A 477 23.00 11.98 -0.88
C ASP A 477 22.99 10.48 -0.50
N TYR A 478 23.77 10.10 0.52
CA TYR A 478 23.91 8.71 0.93
C TYR A 478 22.59 8.12 1.45
N LYS A 479 21.75 8.94 2.09
CA LYS A 479 20.44 8.52 2.57
C LYS A 479 19.52 8.19 1.39
N GLY A 480 19.41 9.08 0.40
CA GLY A 480 18.69 8.85 -0.84
C GLY A 480 19.22 7.63 -1.60
N TYR A 481 20.53 7.39 -1.58
CA TYR A 481 21.12 6.17 -2.15
C TYR A 481 20.73 4.90 -1.40
N ASN A 482 20.80 4.88 -0.07
CA ASN A 482 20.41 3.72 0.74
C ASN A 482 18.96 3.32 0.46
N ILE A 483 18.07 4.32 0.42
CA ILE A 483 16.66 4.16 0.03
C ILE A 483 16.58 3.61 -1.39
N ALA A 484 17.29 4.21 -2.35
CA ALA A 484 17.25 3.78 -3.74
C ALA A 484 17.62 2.30 -3.91
N ILE A 485 18.65 1.82 -3.19
CA ILE A 485 19.06 0.42 -3.26
C ILE A 485 18.03 -0.52 -2.63
N HIS A 486 17.40 -0.11 -1.53
CA HIS A 486 16.28 -0.86 -0.94
C HIS A 486 15.10 -0.98 -1.92
N GLU A 487 14.65 0.15 -2.48
CA GLU A 487 13.55 0.18 -3.44
C GLU A 487 13.90 -0.55 -4.74
N PHE A 488 15.17 -0.53 -5.17
CA PHE A 488 15.63 -1.31 -6.31
C PHE A 488 15.49 -2.82 -6.07
N GLY A 489 15.72 -3.29 -4.85
CA GLY A 489 15.46 -4.68 -4.46
C GLY A 489 14.01 -5.07 -4.70
N HIS A 490 13.06 -4.25 -4.23
CA HIS A 490 11.63 -4.43 -4.51
C HIS A 490 11.34 -4.43 -6.01
N ASN A 491 11.89 -3.49 -6.78
CA ASN A 491 11.64 -3.44 -8.23
C ASN A 491 12.20 -4.67 -8.97
N VAL A 492 13.36 -5.18 -8.57
CA VAL A 492 13.96 -6.40 -9.14
C VAL A 492 13.08 -7.61 -8.86
N GLU A 493 12.65 -7.80 -7.61
CA GLU A 493 11.70 -8.86 -7.22
C GLU A 493 10.40 -8.76 -8.03
N GLN A 494 9.78 -7.59 -8.05
CA GLN A 494 8.52 -7.33 -8.74
C GLN A 494 8.63 -7.55 -10.25
N THR A 495 9.78 -7.22 -10.84
CA THR A 495 10.04 -7.43 -12.27
C THR A 495 10.17 -8.92 -12.57
N ILE A 496 10.92 -9.67 -11.77
CA ILE A 496 11.11 -11.11 -11.95
C ILE A 496 9.77 -11.84 -11.73
N THR A 497 9.07 -11.56 -10.63
CA THR A 497 7.80 -12.23 -10.31
C THR A 497 6.72 -11.97 -11.37
N MET A 498 6.71 -10.79 -11.99
CA MET A 498 5.76 -10.46 -13.05
C MET A 498 6.11 -11.13 -14.39
N ASN A 499 7.38 -11.14 -14.78
CA ASN A 499 7.80 -11.51 -16.14
C ASN A 499 8.27 -12.96 -16.27
N ASP A 500 8.86 -13.54 -15.23
CA ASP A 500 9.48 -14.87 -15.29
C ASP A 500 8.59 -15.99 -14.74
N VAL A 501 7.54 -15.65 -13.97
CA VAL A 501 6.60 -16.63 -13.42
C VAL A 501 5.60 -17.08 -14.49
N ASP A 502 5.45 -18.41 -14.62
CA ASP A 502 4.64 -19.07 -15.67
C ASP A 502 3.21 -18.51 -15.77
N PHE A 503 2.54 -18.36 -14.62
CA PHE A 503 1.15 -17.91 -14.52
C PHE A 503 1.10 -16.51 -13.91
N TYR A 504 0.42 -15.57 -14.57
CA TYR A 504 0.19 -14.22 -14.06
C TYR A 504 -0.54 -14.26 -12.71
N MET A 505 -1.44 -15.22 -12.50
CA MET A 505 -2.13 -15.38 -11.20
C MET A 505 -1.20 -15.75 -10.04
N LEU A 506 0.03 -16.18 -10.32
CA LEU A 506 1.06 -16.48 -9.32
C LEU A 506 2.07 -15.35 -9.14
N SER A 507 1.92 -14.23 -9.86
CA SER A 507 2.78 -13.06 -9.67
C SER A 507 2.60 -12.45 -8.27
N GLY A 508 3.67 -11.83 -7.74
CA GLY A 508 3.68 -11.22 -6.40
C GLY A 508 4.00 -12.20 -5.27
N VAL A 509 4.72 -13.27 -5.59
CA VAL A 509 5.40 -14.14 -4.63
C VAL A 509 6.91 -13.87 -4.71
N PRO A 510 7.61 -13.62 -3.59
CA PRO A 510 7.10 -13.52 -2.22
C PRO A 510 6.09 -12.37 -2.02
N ASN A 511 5.08 -12.60 -1.16
CA ASN A 511 4.08 -11.58 -0.84
C ASN A 511 4.62 -10.56 0.20
N THR A 512 3.77 -9.64 0.64
CA THR A 512 4.15 -8.57 1.59
C THR A 512 4.68 -9.05 2.94
N ALA A 513 4.49 -10.32 3.32
CA ALA A 513 5.08 -10.87 4.55
C ALA A 513 6.60 -11.07 4.44
N PHE A 514 7.13 -11.19 3.22
CA PHE A 514 8.54 -11.47 2.94
C PHE A 514 9.21 -10.44 2.04
N THR A 515 8.45 -9.51 1.44
CA THR A 515 8.97 -8.50 0.50
C THR A 515 10.11 -7.65 1.07
N GLU A 516 10.17 -7.47 2.39
CA GLU A 516 11.18 -6.65 3.08
C GLU A 516 12.48 -7.41 3.43
N ALA A 517 12.53 -8.73 3.16
CA ALA A 517 13.70 -9.57 3.42
C ALA A 517 14.71 -9.48 2.27
#